data_AF-N6UIU0-F1
#
_entry.id   AF-N6UIU0-F1
#
_cell.length_a   1.000
_cell.length_b   1.000
_cell.length_c   1.000
_cell.angle_alpha   90.00
_cell.angle_beta   90.00
_cell.angle_gamma   90.00
#
_symmetry.space_group_name_H-M   'P 1'
#
loop_
_entity.id
_entity.type
_entity.pdbx_description
1 polymer ?
#
loop_
_entity_poly.entity_id
_entity_poly.type
_entity_poly.pdbx_seq_one_letter_code
_entity_poly.pdbx_strand_id
1 'polypeptide(L)'
;MRLGKDFRLITFFVIIICISSIAIASSHKIFYDPYYQTSKYVVIQQVTKAGQNSFTVSQVKNLLMKNGFQHIKQLYLDDKGIWRALVEFKNCNLLISIDYSGIISIQSERRKV
;
A
#
# COMPACT_ATOMS: atom_id res chain seq x y z
N MET A 1 24.70 -53.20 15.17
CA MET A 1 23.74 -52.28 15.83
C MET A 1 24.10 -50.84 15.46
N ARG A 2 23.59 -50.32 14.33
CA ARG A 2 23.81 -48.91 13.92
C ARG A 2 22.66 -48.32 13.10
N LEU A 3 21.52 -49.03 13.02
CA LEU A 3 20.38 -48.63 12.20
C LEU A 3 19.56 -47.48 12.81
N GLY A 4 19.71 -47.18 14.10
CA GLY A 4 18.89 -46.16 14.79
C GLY A 4 19.40 -44.71 14.68
N LYS A 5 20.67 -44.48 14.32
CA LYS A 5 21.25 -43.14 14.21
C LYS A 5 20.87 -42.46 12.89
N ASP A 6 20.79 -43.24 11.82
CA ASP A 6 20.52 -42.74 10.47
C ASP A 6 19.05 -42.30 10.33
N PHE A 7 18.10 -43.03 10.93
CA PHE A 7 16.70 -42.61 10.96
C PHE A 7 16.50 -41.28 11.69
N ARG A 8 17.16 -41.07 12.83
CA ARG A 8 17.07 -39.80 13.58
C ARG A 8 17.59 -38.63 12.76
N LEU A 9 18.71 -38.82 12.05
CA LEU A 9 19.32 -37.78 11.22
C LEU A 9 18.40 -37.40 10.05
N ILE A 10 17.81 -38.39 9.38
CA ILE A 10 16.87 -38.19 8.27
C ILE A 10 15.62 -37.41 8.76
N THR A 11 15.10 -37.72 9.93
CA THR A 11 13.95 -36.98 10.51
C THR A 11 14.28 -35.51 10.75
N PHE A 12 15.48 -35.18 11.24
CA PHE A 12 15.89 -33.79 11.43
C PHE A 12 16.02 -33.01 10.11
N PHE A 13 16.55 -33.64 9.06
CA PHE A 13 16.67 -32.99 7.75
C PHE A 13 15.30 -32.69 7.12
N VAL A 14 14.33 -33.58 7.25
CA VAL A 14 12.95 -33.36 6.74
C VAL A 14 12.28 -32.20 7.48
N ILE A 15 12.45 -32.08 8.80
CA ILE A 15 11.86 -30.98 9.59
C ILE A 15 12.48 -29.62 9.22
N ILE A 16 13.80 -29.55 8.98
CA ILE A 16 14.49 -28.30 8.60
C ILE A 16 14.07 -27.81 7.20
N ILE A 17 13.81 -28.74 6.26
CA ILE A 17 13.34 -28.42 4.90
C ILE A 17 11.87 -27.92 4.92
N CYS A 18 11.05 -28.40 5.85
CA CYS A 18 9.66 -27.94 5.99
C CYS A 18 9.56 -26.49 6.53
N ILE A 19 10.47 -26.07 7.40
CA ILE A 19 10.42 -24.73 8.02
C ILE A 19 10.88 -23.63 7.02
N SER A 20 11.72 -23.97 6.05
CA SER A 20 12.25 -23.02 5.05
C SER A 20 11.28 -22.70 3.91
N SER A 21 10.18 -23.44 3.78
CA SER A 21 9.14 -23.19 2.76
C SER A 21 8.01 -22.27 3.22
N ILE A 22 8.09 -21.69 4.42
CA ILE A 22 7.14 -20.66 4.85
C ILE A 22 7.54 -19.33 4.19
N ALA A 23 7.39 -19.26 2.86
CA ALA A 23 7.19 -17.99 2.20
C ALA A 23 5.87 -17.45 2.75
N ILE A 24 5.97 -16.53 3.72
CA ILE A 24 4.83 -15.74 4.18
C ILE A 24 4.44 -14.85 2.99
N ALA A 25 3.66 -15.42 2.07
CA ALA A 25 2.83 -14.63 1.20
C ALA A 25 1.81 -13.96 2.11
N SER A 26 2.21 -12.82 2.67
CA SER A 26 1.33 -11.92 3.41
C SER A 26 0.31 -11.40 2.42
N SER A 27 -0.72 -12.20 2.16
CA SER A 27 -1.92 -11.76 1.49
C SER A 27 -2.70 -10.93 2.49
N HIS A 28 -2.22 -9.71 2.79
CA HIS A 28 -3.10 -8.66 3.29
C HIS A 28 -4.08 -8.39 2.16
N LYS A 29 -5.18 -9.15 2.12
CA LYS A 29 -6.40 -8.75 1.43
C LYS A 29 -6.84 -7.48 2.14
N ILE A 30 -6.53 -6.32 1.55
CA ILE A 30 -6.87 -5.04 2.15
C ILE A 30 -8.39 -4.88 2.04
N PHE A 31 -9.08 -5.35 3.07
CA PHE A 31 -10.48 -5.03 3.31
C PHE A 31 -10.48 -3.60 3.85
N TYR A 32 -10.55 -2.62 2.95
CA TYR A 32 -10.83 -1.24 3.34
C TYR A 32 -12.28 -1.21 3.81
N ASP A 33 -12.50 -1.19 5.12
CA ASP A 33 -13.80 -0.89 5.67
C ASP A 33 -14.17 0.55 5.28
N PRO A 34 -15.29 0.75 4.58
CA PRO A 34 -15.73 2.07 4.13
C PRO A 34 -16.15 2.99 5.28
N TYR A 35 -16.22 2.50 6.52
CA TYR A 35 -16.61 3.29 7.69
C TYR A 35 -15.45 3.99 8.42
N TYR A 36 -14.21 3.86 7.96
CA TYR A 36 -13.11 4.65 8.52
C TYR A 36 -13.10 6.04 7.89
N GLN A 37 -13.76 6.98 8.57
CA GLN A 37 -13.73 8.41 8.24
C GLN A 37 -12.33 8.98 8.49
N THR A 38 -11.42 8.68 7.57
CA THR A 38 -10.21 9.49 7.38
C THR A 38 -10.68 10.87 6.94
N SER A 39 -10.10 11.89 7.57
CA SER A 39 -10.27 13.35 7.37
C SER A 39 -11.13 13.80 6.17
N LYS A 40 -11.88 14.89 6.34
CA LYS A 40 -12.81 15.55 5.37
C LYS A 40 -12.40 15.57 3.87
N TYR A 41 -11.12 15.37 3.54
CA TYR A 41 -10.54 15.42 2.20
C TYR A 41 -10.11 14.07 1.61
N VAL A 42 -10.19 12.97 2.36
CA VAL A 42 -9.88 11.62 1.87
C VAL A 42 -11.17 10.97 1.40
N VAL A 43 -11.37 10.92 0.09
CA VAL A 43 -12.55 10.32 -0.53
C VAL A 43 -12.14 9.03 -1.21
N ILE A 44 -12.63 7.91 -0.69
CA ILE A 44 -12.40 6.60 -1.28
C ILE A 44 -13.25 6.51 -2.56
N GLN A 45 -12.60 6.23 -3.71
CA GLN A 45 -13.24 5.92 -5.00
C GLN A 45 -13.91 7.06 -5.78
N GLN A 46 -13.54 8.33 -5.59
CA GLN A 46 -13.97 9.36 -6.53
C GLN A 46 -13.15 9.39 -7.83
N VAL A 47 -13.81 9.76 -8.92
CA VAL A 47 -13.18 10.08 -10.21
C VAL A 47 -12.34 11.35 -10.00
N THR A 48 -11.02 11.19 -10.03
CA THR A 48 -10.09 12.32 -9.95
C THR A 48 -10.32 13.26 -11.12
N LYS A 49 -10.52 14.55 -10.85
CA LYS A 49 -10.77 15.55 -11.89
C LYS A 49 -9.44 16.02 -12.49
N ALA A 50 -9.32 15.91 -13.81
CA ALA A 50 -8.21 16.52 -14.53
C ALA A 50 -8.34 18.06 -14.53
N GLY A 51 -7.22 18.77 -14.57
CA GLY A 51 -7.20 20.22 -14.59
C GLY A 51 -5.82 20.78 -14.27
N GLN A 52 -5.57 22.05 -14.64
CA GLN A 52 -4.28 22.68 -14.35
C GLN A 52 -4.10 22.83 -12.84
N ASN A 53 -3.04 22.23 -12.32
CA ASN A 53 -2.74 22.21 -10.90
C ASN A 53 -1.73 23.31 -10.54
N SER A 54 -2.06 24.10 -9.52
CA SER A 54 -1.19 25.18 -9.03
C SER A 54 -0.48 24.83 -7.72
N PHE A 55 -0.73 23.64 -7.15
CA PHE A 55 -0.07 23.22 -5.92
C PHE A 55 1.40 22.91 -6.18
N THR A 56 2.25 23.33 -5.26
CA THR A 56 3.66 22.98 -5.19
C THR A 56 3.85 21.61 -4.54
N VAL A 57 5.01 20.99 -4.78
CA VAL A 57 5.41 19.72 -4.13
C VAL A 57 5.30 19.80 -2.60
N SER A 58 5.69 20.93 -2.00
CA SER A 58 5.66 21.10 -0.54
C SER A 58 4.24 21.20 0.01
N GLN A 59 3.34 21.92 -0.68
CA GLN A 59 1.93 22.00 -0.32
C GLN A 59 1.26 20.63 -0.37
N VAL A 60 1.55 19.84 -1.40
CA VAL A 60 1.03 18.48 -1.54
C VAL A 60 1.56 17.58 -0.43
N LYS A 61 2.87 17.61 -0.16
CA LYS A 61 3.46 16.82 0.92
C LYS A 61 2.83 17.16 2.28
N ASN A 62 2.63 18.44 2.56
CA ASN A 62 1.99 18.91 3.79
C ASN A 62 0.52 18.47 3.88
N LEU A 63 -0.21 18.54 2.76
CA LEU A 63 -1.59 18.04 2.68
C LEU A 63 -1.64 16.55 3.05
N LEU A 64 -0.75 15.74 2.49
CA LEU A 64 -0.70 14.31 2.76
C LEU A 64 -0.37 14.00 4.23
N MET A 65 0.67 14.63 4.77
CA MET A 65 1.04 14.46 6.19
C MET A 65 -0.11 14.87 7.12
N LYS A 66 -0.82 15.97 6.82
CA LYS A 66 -1.98 16.43 7.59
C LYS A 66 -3.15 15.44 7.57
N ASN A 67 -3.27 14.62 6.52
CA ASN A 67 -4.27 13.56 6.41
C ASN A 67 -3.78 12.20 6.96
N GLY A 68 -2.63 12.18 7.65
CA GLY A 68 -2.10 10.99 8.31
C GLY A 68 -1.30 10.04 7.41
N PHE A 69 -1.02 10.44 6.16
CA PHE A 69 -0.16 9.68 5.27
C PHE A 69 1.31 9.88 5.63
N GLN A 70 2.08 8.78 5.58
CA GLN A 70 3.49 8.74 5.92
C GLN A 70 4.30 8.12 4.78
N HIS A 71 5.62 8.13 4.91
CA HIS A 71 6.55 7.51 3.95
C HIS A 71 6.23 7.82 2.47
N ILE A 72 5.96 9.10 2.19
CA ILE A 72 5.56 9.58 0.86
C ILE A 72 6.71 9.36 -0.13
N LYS A 73 6.46 8.54 -1.15
CA LYS A 73 7.38 8.15 -2.23
C LYS A 73 6.75 8.43 -3.58
N GLN A 74 7.59 8.57 -4.61
CA GLN A 74 7.14 8.75 -6.00
C GLN A 74 6.10 9.86 -6.14
N LEU A 75 6.33 11.01 -5.48
CA LEU A 75 5.46 12.17 -5.59
C LEU A 75 5.78 12.93 -6.89
N TYR A 76 4.84 12.95 -7.83
CA TYR A 76 4.97 13.67 -9.10
C TYR A 76 3.63 14.20 -9.59
N LEU A 77 3.69 15.22 -10.44
CA LEU A 77 2.53 15.76 -11.16
C LEU A 77 2.45 15.07 -12.52
N ASP A 78 1.31 14.47 -12.84
CA ASP A 78 1.09 13.84 -14.15
C ASP A 78 0.67 14.87 -15.22
N ASP A 79 0.58 14.40 -16.47
CA ASP A 79 0.21 15.17 -17.66
C ASP A 79 -1.22 15.74 -17.60
N LYS A 80 -2.07 15.21 -16.71
CA LYS A 80 -3.45 15.64 -16.51
C LYS A 80 -3.60 16.65 -15.36
N GLY A 81 -2.48 17.05 -14.75
CA GLY A 81 -2.43 17.92 -13.59
C GLY A 81 -2.91 17.24 -12.31
N ILE A 82 -2.75 15.92 -12.21
CA ILE A 82 -3.07 15.16 -11.02
C ILE A 82 -1.76 14.82 -10.31
N TRP A 83 -1.67 15.17 -9.03
CA TRP A 83 -0.55 14.72 -8.20
C TRP A 83 -0.73 13.24 -7.86
N ARG A 84 0.30 12.45 -8.10
CA ARG A 84 0.38 11.02 -7.79
C ARG A 84 1.40 10.80 -6.69
N ALA A 85 1.12 9.91 -5.77
CA ALA A 85 2.12 9.45 -4.80
C ALA A 85 1.83 8.04 -4.31
N LEU A 86 2.90 7.35 -3.93
CA LEU A 86 2.84 6.14 -3.10
C LEU A 86 3.03 6.56 -1.65
N VAL A 87 2.10 6.20 -0.78
CA VAL A 87 2.12 6.60 0.64
C VAL A 87 1.84 5.41 1.53
N GLU A 88 2.30 5.49 2.78
CA GLU A 88 1.90 4.55 3.82
C GLU A 88 0.78 5.14 4.66
N PHE A 89 -0.25 4.33 4.91
CA PHE A 89 -1.34 4.66 5.82
C PHE A 89 -1.75 3.41 6.59
N LYS A 90 -1.69 3.47 7.93
CA LYS A 90 -1.99 2.31 8.80
C LYS A 90 -1.28 1.03 8.35
N ASN A 91 0.02 1.14 8.10
CA ASN A 91 0.91 0.04 7.65
C ASN A 91 0.54 -0.55 6.28
N CYS A 92 -0.31 0.14 5.50
CA CYS A 92 -0.67 -0.24 4.15
C CYS A 92 -0.06 0.76 3.16
N ASN A 93 0.56 0.25 2.09
CA ASN A 93 1.01 1.09 0.98
C ASN A 93 -0.16 1.38 0.05
N LEU A 94 -0.44 2.66 -0.20
CA LEU A 94 -1.54 3.15 -1.01
C LEU A 94 -1.02 4.01 -2.15
N LEU A 95 -1.59 3.81 -3.34
CA LEU A 95 -1.48 4.78 -4.42
C LEU A 95 -2.59 5.82 -4.27
N ILE A 96 -2.19 7.07 -4.20
CA ILE A 96 -3.09 8.19 -4.05
C ILE A 96 -2.99 9.14 -5.23
N SER A 97 -4.10 9.80 -5.50
CA SER A 97 -4.23 10.80 -6.55
C SER A 97 -4.89 12.05 -5.95
N ILE A 98 -4.31 13.22 -6.20
CA ILE A 98 -4.81 14.51 -5.72
C ILE A 98 -5.12 15.39 -6.91
N ASP A 99 -6.36 15.83 -7.01
CA ASP A 99 -6.81 16.69 -8.11
C ASP A 99 -6.42 18.17 -7.89
N TYR A 100 -6.74 19.02 -8.87
CA TYR A 100 -6.51 20.46 -8.80
C TYR A 100 -7.30 21.16 -7.68
N SER A 101 -8.34 20.52 -7.13
CA SER A 101 -9.15 21.03 -6.01
C SER A 101 -8.59 20.60 -4.65
N GLY A 102 -7.54 19.78 -4.62
CA GLY A 102 -6.93 19.26 -3.39
C GLY A 102 -7.68 18.07 -2.79
N ILE A 103 -8.58 17.43 -3.54
CA ILE A 103 -9.29 16.22 -3.10
C ILE A 103 -8.36 15.02 -3.23
N ILE A 104 -8.22 14.25 -2.16
CA ILE A 104 -7.40 13.04 -2.12
C ILE A 104 -8.28 11.84 -2.45
N SER A 105 -7.88 11.10 -3.47
CA SER A 105 -8.52 9.85 -3.91
C SER A 105 -7.56 8.68 -3.79
N ILE A 106 -8.01 7.59 -3.18
CA ILE A 106 -7.24 6.34 -3.08
C ILE A 106 -7.54 5.50 -4.33
N GLN A 107 -6.49 5.14 -5.06
CA GLN A 107 -6.60 4.25 -6.19
C GLN A 107 -6.70 2.81 -5.67
N SER A 108 -7.92 2.33 -5.43
CA SER A 108 -8.14 0.89 -5.24
C SER A 108 -7.84 0.20 -6.57
N GLU A 109 -6.95 -0.79 -6.58
CA GLU A 109 -6.89 -1.73 -7.71
C GLU A 109 -8.27 -2.39 -7.84
N ARG A 110 -9.10 -1.92 -8.78
CA ARG A 110 -10.17 -2.77 -9.29
C ARG A 110 -9.47 -3.88 -10.05
N ARG A 111 -9.31 -5.05 -9.44
CA ARG A 111 -9.16 -6.28 -10.21
C ARG A 111 -10.36 -6.33 -11.15
N LYS A 112 -10.12 -6.13 -12.45
CA LYS A 112 -11.08 -6.53 -13.47
C LYS A 112 -11.22 -8.05 -13.31
N VAL A 113 -12.37 -8.47 -12.79
CA VAL A 113 -12.83 -9.86 -12.88
C VAL A 113 -13.19 -10.11 -14.33
#